data_AF-X1F0Q9-F1
#
_entry.id   AF-X1F0Q9-F1
#
_cell.length_a   1.000
_cell.length_b   1.000
_cell.length_c   1.000
_cell.angle_alpha   90.00
_cell.angle_beta   90.00
_cell.angle_gamma   90.00
#
_symmetry.space_group_name_H-M   'P 1'
#
loop_
_entity.id
_entity.type
_entity.pdbx_description
1 polymer ?
#
loop_
_entity_poly.entity_id
_entity_poly.type
_entity_poly.pdbx_seq_one_letter_code
_entity_poly.pdbx_strand_id
1 'polypeptide(L)'
;MLQEIEGKLPQDKEKMLASIDRFQALSPEERTNFRIGRRVGIYSQLDDLNNLRKHQAVEQIIHQLSQGSNQVDEKTIHALTEGFIT
;
A
#
# COMPACT_ATOMS: atom_id res chain seq x y z
N MET A 1 4.17 1.56 6.43
CA MET A 1 3.77 0.62 7.50
C MET A 1 2.26 0.64 7.64
N LEU A 2 1.62 -0.49 7.93
CA LEU A 2 0.18 -0.52 8.23
C LEU A 2 -0.05 0.23 9.55
N GLN A 3 -0.52 1.49 9.49
CA GLN A 3 -0.99 2.19 10.71
C GLN A 3 -2.26 1.56 11.30
N GLU A 4 -2.81 0.53 10.67
CA GLU A 4 -3.94 -0.26 11.18
C GLU A 4 -3.55 -1.17 12.36
N ILE A 5 -2.28 -1.17 12.75
CA ILE A 5 -1.76 -1.93 13.89
C ILE A 5 -1.59 -0.98 15.09
N GLU A 6 -2.65 -0.24 15.42
CA GLU A 6 -2.77 0.45 16.70
C GLU A 6 -3.91 -0.21 17.50
N GLY A 7 -3.57 -0.81 18.63
CA GLY A 7 -4.50 -1.55 19.49
C GLY A 7 -3.84 -2.03 20.77
N LYS A 8 -4.60 -2.22 21.85
CA LYS A 8 -4.07 -2.77 23.10
C LYS A 8 -4.15 -4.28 23.06
N LEU A 9 -3.02 -4.94 23.26
CA LEU A 9 -3.01 -6.37 23.56
C LEU A 9 -3.55 -6.59 24.99
N PRO A 10 -4.35 -7.64 25.24
CA PRO A 10 -4.80 -8.68 24.29
C PRO A 10 -6.09 -8.35 23.50
N GLN A 11 -6.76 -7.24 23.78
CA GLN A 11 -8.13 -6.94 23.31
C GLN A 11 -8.24 -6.78 21.78
N ASP A 12 -7.21 -6.27 21.11
CA ASP A 12 -7.25 -6.00 19.66
C ASP A 12 -6.47 -7.02 18.82
N LYS A 13 -5.97 -8.11 19.43
CA LYS A 13 -5.16 -9.14 18.75
C LYS A 13 -5.88 -9.73 17.53
N GLU A 14 -7.17 -10.04 17.66
CA GLU A 14 -7.96 -10.62 16.58
C GLU A 14 -8.16 -9.64 15.42
N LYS A 15 -8.35 -8.34 15.71
CA LYS A 15 -8.46 -7.30 14.68
C LYS A 15 -7.15 -7.10 13.94
N MET A 16 -6.02 -7.09 14.65
CA MET A 16 -4.69 -6.99 14.03
C MET A 16 -4.41 -8.16 13.09
N LEU A 17 -4.74 -9.39 13.50
CA LEU A 17 -4.58 -10.58 12.66
C LEU A 17 -5.52 -10.55 11.46
N ALA A 18 -6.78 -10.14 11.64
CA ALA A 18 -7.73 -10.01 10.55
C ALA A 18 -7.28 -9.01 9.47
N SER A 19 -6.67 -7.88 9.84
CA SER A 19 -6.13 -6.93 8.85
C SER A 19 -4.95 -7.52 8.07
N ILE A 20 -4.09 -8.31 8.72
CA ILE A 20 -3.00 -9.02 8.06
C ILE A 20 -3.55 -10.04 7.05
N ASP A 21 -4.53 -10.86 7.46
CA ASP A 21 -5.13 -11.88 6.59
C ASP A 21 -5.82 -11.24 5.38
N ARG A 22 -6.56 -10.14 5.61
CA ARG A 22 -7.21 -9.37 4.54
C ARG A 22 -6.20 -8.81 3.54
N PHE A 23 -5.07 -8.29 4.00
CA PHE A 23 -4.02 -7.80 3.11
C PHE A 23 -3.32 -8.95 2.34
N GLN A 24 -3.12 -10.10 2.99
CA GLN A 24 -2.52 -11.26 2.33
C GLN A 24 -3.45 -11.90 1.27
N ALA A 25 -4.76 -11.77 1.44
CA ALA A 25 -5.76 -12.26 0.48
C ALA A 25 -5.88 -11.39 -0.79
N LEU A 26 -5.27 -10.20 -0.83
CA LEU A 26 -5.27 -9.33 -2.00
C LEU A 26 -4.41 -9.91 -3.14
N SER A 27 -4.82 -9.63 -4.38
CA SER A 27 -3.99 -9.94 -5.55
C SER A 27 -2.67 -9.16 -5.52
N PRO A 28 -1.61 -9.61 -6.22
CA PRO A 28 -0.34 -8.88 -6.29
C PRO A 28 -0.49 -7.42 -6.75
N GLU A 29 -1.42 -7.16 -7.68
CA GLU A 29 -1.75 -5.83 -8.20
C GLU A 29 -2.38 -4.96 -7.09
N GLU A 30 -3.41 -5.47 -6.41
CA GLU A 30 -4.06 -4.77 -5.29
C GLU A 30 -3.11 -4.49 -4.12
N ARG A 31 -2.19 -5.42 -3.83
CA ARG A 31 -1.14 -5.21 -2.81
C ARG A 31 -0.19 -4.09 -3.22
N THR A 32 0.15 -4.00 -4.50
CA THR A 32 0.99 -2.92 -5.04
C THR A 32 0.27 -1.58 -4.97
N ASN A 33 -0.98 -1.54 -5.43
CA ASN A 33 -1.86 -0.38 -5.32
C ASN A 33 -1.96 0.09 -3.86
N PHE A 34 -2.29 -0.80 -2.92
CA PHE A 34 -2.36 -0.44 -1.50
C PHE A 34 -1.04 0.14 -0.97
N ARG A 35 0.10 -0.51 -1.25
CA ARG A 35 1.42 -0.06 -0.79
C ARG A 35 1.76 1.34 -1.30
N ILE A 36 1.55 1.59 -2.59
CA ILE A 36 1.81 2.89 -3.22
C ILE A 36 0.83 3.93 -2.66
N GLY A 37 -0.46 3.62 -2.62
CA GLY A 37 -1.50 4.51 -2.09
C GLY A 37 -1.30 4.91 -0.63
N ARG A 38 -0.83 4.00 0.23
CA ARG A 38 -0.43 4.33 1.61
C ARG A 38 0.81 5.22 1.63
N ARG A 39 1.78 4.99 0.74
CA ARG A 39 3.03 5.75 0.69
C ARG A 39 2.81 7.20 0.25
N VAL A 40 1.89 7.43 -0.69
CA VAL A 40 1.55 8.77 -1.18
C VAL A 40 0.40 9.43 -0.41
N GLY A 41 -0.09 8.80 0.65
CA GLY A 41 -1.11 9.36 1.55
C GLY A 41 -2.54 9.33 1.02
N ILE A 42 -2.83 8.62 -0.08
CA ILE A 42 -4.19 8.46 -0.62
C ILE A 42 -5.02 7.49 0.24
N TYR A 43 -4.37 6.44 0.74
CA TYR A 43 -5.00 5.46 1.62
C TYR A 43 -4.62 5.69 3.08
N SER A 44 -5.61 5.46 3.95
CA SER A 44 -5.47 5.39 5.41
C SER A 44 -5.68 3.97 5.92
N GLN A 45 -6.60 3.22 5.28
CA GLN A 45 -6.98 1.85 5.66
C GLN A 45 -7.22 0.96 4.43
N LEU A 46 -7.27 -0.37 4.62
CA LEU A 46 -7.53 -1.36 3.56
C LEU A 46 -8.87 -1.12 2.86
N ASP A 47 -9.90 -0.67 3.58
CA ASP A 47 -11.21 -0.40 2.97
C ASP A 47 -11.17 0.73 1.95
N ASP A 48 -10.13 1.59 1.96
CA ASP A 48 -9.98 2.63 0.95
C ASP A 48 -9.74 2.06 -0.45
N LEU A 49 -9.32 0.78 -0.58
CA LEU A 49 -9.28 0.08 -1.88
C LEU A 49 -10.65 0.00 -2.54
N ASN A 50 -11.73 -0.03 -1.74
CA ASN A 50 -13.10 -0.05 -2.27
C ASN A 50 -13.55 1.33 -2.80
N ASN A 51 -12.78 2.39 -2.55
CA ASN A 51 -13.06 3.70 -3.11
C ASN A 51 -12.46 3.82 -4.51
N LEU A 52 -13.31 3.61 -5.52
CA LEU A 52 -12.90 3.61 -6.93
C LEU A 52 -12.07 4.83 -7.34
N ARG A 53 -12.39 6.03 -6.83
CA ARG A 53 -11.63 7.23 -7.18
C ARG A 53 -10.22 7.22 -6.61
N LYS A 54 -10.08 6.79 -5.35
CA LYS A 54 -8.76 6.66 -4.72
C LYS A 54 -7.94 5.57 -5.41
N HIS A 55 -8.58 4.45 -5.74
CA HIS A 55 -7.98 3.35 -6.49
C HIS A 55 -7.43 3.79 -7.85
N GLN A 56 -8.26 4.43 -8.65
CA GLN A 56 -7.86 4.96 -9.95
C GLN A 56 -6.75 6.01 -9.86
N ALA A 57 -6.77 6.87 -8.83
CA ALA A 57 -5.71 7.84 -8.61
C ALA A 57 -4.35 7.15 -8.35
N VAL A 58 -4.34 6.06 -7.59
CA VAL A 58 -3.12 5.30 -7.33
C VAL A 58 -2.66 4.53 -8.56
N GLU A 59 -3.57 3.93 -9.33
CA GLU A 59 -3.25 3.29 -10.61
C GLU A 59 -2.56 4.25 -11.59
N GLN A 60 -3.05 5.50 -11.67
CA GLN A 60 -2.42 6.52 -12.50
C GLN A 60 -0.98 6.84 -12.07
N ILE A 61 -0.73 6.90 -10.77
CA ILE A 61 0.62 7.11 -10.22
C ILE A 61 1.51 5.92 -10.55
N ILE A 62 1.03 4.68 -10.37
CA ILE A 62 1.76 3.46 -10.73
C ILE A 62 2.12 3.45 -12.21
N HIS A 63 1.16 3.80 -13.07
CA HIS A 63 1.40 3.89 -14.51
C HIS A 63 2.43 4.97 -14.86
N GLN A 64 2.39 6.15 -14.24
CA GLN A 64 3.40 7.19 -14.47
C GLN A 64 4.81 6.75 -14.05
N LEU A 65 4.93 6.05 -12.92
CA LEU A 65 6.20 5.49 -12.44
C LEU A 65 6.75 4.39 -13.36
N SER A 66 5.87 3.56 -13.94
CA SER A 66 6.28 2.49 -14.86
C SER A 66 6.71 3.02 -16.24
N GLN A 67 6.08 4.09 -16.73
CA GLN A 67 6.44 4.71 -18.02
C GLN A 67 7.71 5.57 -17.94
N GLY A 68 8.04 6.13 -16.77
CA GLY A 68 9.23 6.96 -16.57
C GLY A 68 10.56 6.18 -16.51
N SER A 69 10.51 4.85 -16.41
CA SER A 69 11.69 4.00 -16.23
C SER A 69 11.67 2.87 -17.23
N ASN A 70 12.55 2.95 -18.23
CA ASN A 70 12.73 1.96 -19.27
C ASN A 70 13.40 0.68 -18.71
N GLN A 71 12.69 -0.04 -17.83
CA GLN A 71 13.06 -1.16 -16.93
C GLN A 71 12.97 -0.75 -15.45
N VAL A 72 11.78 -0.85 -14.85
CA VAL A 72 11.61 -0.74 -13.39
C VAL A 72 11.89 -2.10 -12.76
N ASP A 73 13.12 -2.31 -12.35
CA ASP A 73 13.47 -3.44 -11.49
C ASP A 73 12.86 -3.23 -10.09
N GLU A 74 12.53 -4.31 -9.39
CA GLU A 74 12.03 -4.29 -8.00
C GLU A 74 12.96 -3.47 -7.06
N LYS A 75 14.24 -3.38 -7.40
CA LYS A 75 15.25 -2.55 -6.73
C LYS A 75 15.01 -1.04 -6.88
N THR A 76 14.50 -0.59 -8.01
CA THR A 76 14.19 0.84 -8.25
C THR A 76 12.99 1.29 -7.42
N ILE A 77 11.99 0.41 -7.26
CA ILE A 77 10.85 0.64 -6.37
C ILE A 77 11.33 0.74 -4.92
N HIS A 78 12.23 -0.15 -4.49
CA HIS A 78 12.83 -0.09 -3.16
C HIS A 78 13.66 1.18 -2.92
N ALA A 79 14.50 1.59 -3.88
CA ALA A 79 15.35 2.78 -3.75
C ALA A 79 14.55 4.09 -3.67
N LEU A 80 13.44 4.21 -4.42
CA LEU A 80 12.54 5.36 -4.31
C LEU A 80 11.78 5.41 -2.98
N THR A 81 11.64 4.27 -2.30
CA THR A 81 11.00 4.19 -0.97
C THR A 81 11.92 4.45 0.22
N GLU A 82 13.25 4.37 0.05
CA GLU A 82 14.21 4.62 1.14
C GLU A 82 14.69 6.09 1.21
N GLY A 83 14.72 6.81 0.09
CA GLY A 83 15.24 8.20 0.01
C GLY A 83 14.40 9.30 0.66
N PHE A 84 13.30 9.00 1.35
CA PHE A 84 12.45 9.99 2.04
C PHE A 84 12.47 9.86 3.57
N ILE A 85 13.45 9.15 4.13
CA ILE A 85 13.76 9.24 5.55
C ILE A 85 15.20 9.73 5.68
N THR A 86 15.36 11.04 5.82
CA THR A 86 16.48 11.66 6.53
C THR A 86 15.93 12.86 7.29
#